data_AF-A0A516X132-F1
#
_entry.id   AF-A0A516X132-F1
#
_cell.length_a   1.000
_cell.length_b   1.000
_cell.length_c   1.000
_cell.angle_alpha   90.00
_cell.angle_beta   90.00
_cell.angle_gamma   90.00
#
_symmetry.space_group_name_H-M   'P 1'
#
loop_
_entity.id
_entity.type
_entity.pdbx_description
1 polymer ?
#
loop_
_entity_poly.entity_id
_entity_poly.type
_entity_poly.pdbx_seq_one_letter_code
_entity_poly.pdbx_strand_id
1 'polypeptide(L)'
;MAELRIVLPEYLVSDGQETIPRVGDRVEYLLEFREIDPAVFPEASHVVETRAEHVPAAGNAHADADRRILAHHDGRRHLLRGSHWAASLASQTLDSVPAELVGIFEVACLGMVTEHARAAGEVTDCMLITRTSWPDTDGEYSHDGTMKLSPLRVGQSGFDSGLVADVPDNFHGSGWFPLVPPRDGPWRCEEGALVTLDVDGSAPQ
;
A
#
# COMPACT_ATOMS: atom_id res chain seq x y z
N MET A 1 -15.28 18.44 6.10
CA MET A 1 -14.81 17.08 6.37
C MET A 1 -14.00 16.66 5.18
N ALA A 2 -12.68 16.79 5.27
CA ALA A 2 -11.76 16.22 4.31
C ALA A 2 -11.57 14.75 4.68
N GLU A 3 -11.96 13.86 3.78
CA GLU A 3 -11.72 12.43 3.90
C GLU A 3 -10.49 12.06 3.08
N LEU A 4 -9.66 11.16 3.60
CA LEU A 4 -8.53 10.59 2.87
C LEU A 4 -8.68 9.06 2.87
N ARG A 5 -8.66 8.45 1.68
CA ARG A 5 -8.65 6.99 1.54
C ARG A 5 -7.24 6.51 1.30
N ILE A 6 -6.78 5.63 2.17
CA ILE A 6 -5.41 5.18 2.25
C ILE A 6 -5.40 3.66 2.21
N VAL A 7 -4.56 3.09 1.37
CA VAL A 7 -4.28 1.66 1.35
C VAL A 7 -3.29 1.37 2.47
N LEU A 8 -3.66 0.55 3.45
CA LEU A 8 -2.76 -0.12 4.38
C LEU A 8 -2.37 -1.46 3.74
N PRO A 9 -1.15 -1.62 3.21
CA PRO A 9 -0.73 -2.87 2.59
C PRO A 9 -0.64 -4.00 3.59
N GLU A 10 -0.80 -5.23 3.11
CA GLU A 10 -0.68 -6.41 3.97
C GLU A 10 0.69 -6.50 4.64
N TYR A 11 1.77 -6.16 3.93
CA TYR A 11 3.13 -6.51 4.37
C TYR A 11 3.51 -5.78 5.64
N LEU A 12 2.99 -4.56 5.83
CA LEU A 12 3.18 -3.79 7.05
C LEU A 12 2.52 -4.47 8.27
N VAL A 13 1.37 -5.10 8.07
CA VAL A 13 0.67 -5.84 9.13
C VAL A 13 1.33 -7.19 9.37
N SER A 14 1.71 -7.90 8.30
CA SER A 14 2.40 -9.18 8.35
C SER A 14 3.76 -9.09 9.07
N ASP A 15 4.50 -8.00 8.84
CA ASP A 15 5.77 -7.71 9.50
C ASP A 15 5.61 -7.12 10.92
N GLY A 16 4.37 -6.92 11.37
CA GLY A 16 4.05 -6.36 12.69
C GLY A 16 4.42 -4.89 12.87
N GLN A 17 4.66 -4.17 11.77
CA GLN A 17 4.91 -2.71 11.79
C GLN A 17 3.61 -1.95 12.05
N GLU A 18 2.51 -2.44 11.52
CA GLU A 18 1.18 -1.86 11.67
C GLU A 18 0.17 -2.89 12.17
N THR A 19 -0.97 -2.41 12.67
CA THR A 19 -2.14 -3.25 12.95
C THR A 19 -3.31 -2.80 12.11
N ILE A 20 -4.19 -3.73 11.73
CA ILE A 20 -5.45 -3.37 11.06
C ILE A 20 -6.26 -2.47 12.00
N PRO A 21 -6.55 -1.21 11.61
CA PRO A 21 -7.25 -0.29 12.48
C PRO A 21 -8.74 -0.63 12.59
N ARG A 22 -9.39 -0.09 13.60
CA ARG A 22 -10.84 -0.15 13.79
C ARG A 22 -11.45 1.22 13.59
N VAL A 23 -12.72 1.24 13.20
CA VAL A 23 -13.51 2.47 13.14
C VAL A 23 -13.51 3.14 14.53
N GLY A 24 -13.18 4.43 14.57
CA GLY A 24 -13.00 5.24 15.77
C GLY A 24 -11.56 5.28 16.31
N ASP A 25 -10.65 4.46 15.79
CA ASP A 25 -9.24 4.56 16.14
C ASP A 25 -8.66 5.86 15.59
N ARG A 26 -7.74 6.47 16.35
CA ARG A 26 -6.92 7.59 15.87
C ARG A 26 -5.57 7.05 15.43
N VAL A 27 -5.22 7.31 14.18
CA VAL A 27 -4.00 6.80 13.54
C VAL A 27 -3.20 7.94 12.93
N GLU A 28 -1.89 7.75 12.83
CA GLU A 28 -0.96 8.57 12.06
C GLU A 28 -0.18 7.63 11.15
N TYR A 29 -0.22 7.88 9.84
CA TYR A 29 0.47 7.09 8.83
C TYR A 29 1.51 7.92 8.13
N LEU A 30 2.65 7.30 7.84
CA LEU A 30 3.56 7.76 6.81
C LEU A 30 3.00 7.39 5.44
N LEU A 31 2.92 8.34 4.51
CA LEU A 31 2.23 8.18 3.24
C LEU A 31 3.16 8.23 2.04
N GLU A 32 2.93 7.30 1.12
CA GLU A 32 3.36 7.39 -0.26
C GLU A 32 2.15 7.63 -1.18
N PHE A 33 2.34 8.39 -2.25
CA PHE A 33 1.41 8.50 -3.36
C PHE A 33 1.98 7.73 -4.54
N ARG A 34 1.21 6.75 -5.02
CA ARG A 34 1.58 5.92 -6.17
C ARG A 34 0.67 6.23 -7.34
N GLU A 35 1.27 6.69 -8.44
CA GLU A 35 0.55 6.87 -9.70
C GLU A 35 0.12 5.49 -10.21
N ILE A 36 -1.19 5.31 -10.39
CA ILE A 36 -1.78 4.09 -10.95
C ILE A 36 -2.93 4.45 -11.87
N ASP A 37 -3.23 3.59 -12.85
CA ASP A 37 -4.43 3.74 -13.67
C ASP A 37 -5.67 3.55 -12.77
N PRO A 38 -6.59 4.53 -12.71
CA PRO A 38 -7.81 4.43 -11.91
C PRO A 38 -8.73 3.26 -12.33
N ALA A 39 -8.56 2.70 -13.52
CA ALA A 39 -9.28 1.48 -13.91
C ALA A 39 -8.87 0.25 -13.09
N VAL A 40 -7.69 0.27 -12.47
CA VAL A 40 -7.17 -0.84 -11.64
C VAL A 40 -7.84 -0.87 -10.27
N PHE A 41 -7.99 0.30 -9.62
CA PHE A 41 -8.58 0.39 -8.30
C PHE A 41 -9.32 1.73 -8.04
N PRO A 42 -10.45 1.96 -8.73
CA PRO A 42 -11.11 3.27 -8.78
C PRO A 42 -11.58 3.76 -7.40
N GLU A 43 -11.91 2.85 -6.48
CA GLU A 43 -12.40 3.20 -5.14
C GLU A 43 -11.32 3.81 -4.24
N ALA A 44 -10.04 3.47 -4.48
CA ALA A 44 -8.89 4.00 -3.75
C ALA A 44 -8.18 5.13 -4.50
N SER A 45 -8.44 5.30 -5.81
CA SER A 45 -7.80 6.33 -6.62
C SER A 45 -8.31 7.74 -6.30
N HIS A 46 -7.38 8.68 -6.23
CA HIS A 46 -7.62 10.10 -6.02
C HIS A 46 -7.05 10.90 -7.17
N VAL A 47 -7.75 11.98 -7.50
CA VAL A 47 -7.21 13.05 -8.35
C VAL A 47 -6.71 14.15 -7.42
N VAL A 48 -5.43 14.47 -7.48
CA VAL A 48 -4.81 15.50 -6.63
C VAL A 48 -4.18 16.58 -7.48
N GLU A 49 -4.58 17.83 -7.22
CA GLU A 49 -3.86 19.00 -7.70
C GLU A 49 -2.81 19.35 -6.66
N THR A 50 -1.53 19.36 -7.04
CA THR A 50 -0.45 19.54 -6.06
C THR A 50 0.73 20.30 -6.60
N ARG A 51 1.42 20.97 -5.67
CA ARG A 51 2.76 21.52 -5.87
C ARG A 51 3.75 20.63 -5.14
N ALA A 52 4.37 19.73 -5.90
CA ALA A 52 5.50 18.94 -5.43
C ALA A 52 6.69 19.81 -5.04
N GLU A 53 7.13 19.63 -3.81
CA GLU A 53 8.42 20.13 -3.33
C GLU A 53 9.46 19.05 -3.57
N HIS A 54 10.56 19.38 -4.24
CA HIS A 54 11.66 18.43 -4.35
C HIS A 54 12.26 18.17 -2.97
N VAL A 55 12.31 16.91 -2.56
CA VAL A 55 12.97 16.51 -1.32
C VAL A 55 14.39 16.08 -1.70
N PRO A 56 15.44 16.78 -1.22
CA PRO A 56 16.81 16.33 -1.43
C PRO A 56 16.92 14.89 -0.94
N ALA A 57 17.62 14.03 -1.70
CA ALA A 57 17.85 12.66 -1.26
C ALA A 57 18.43 12.66 0.15
N ALA A 58 17.71 12.06 1.11
CA ALA A 58 18.24 11.87 2.45
C ALA A 58 19.51 11.02 2.30
N GLY A 59 20.64 11.53 2.80
CA GLY A 59 21.90 10.80 2.78
C GLY A 59 21.70 9.39 3.32
N ASN A 60 22.07 8.41 2.51
CA ASN A 60 21.95 6.98 2.77
C ASN A 60 22.28 6.62 4.23
N ALA A 61 21.27 6.29 5.04
CA ALA A 61 21.50 5.80 6.41
C ALA A 61 20.92 4.41 6.69
N HIS A 62 20.12 3.79 5.81
CA HIS A 62 19.58 2.44 6.06
C HIS A 62 19.45 1.50 4.84
N ALA A 63 20.17 1.78 3.74
CA ALA A 63 19.99 1.09 2.46
C ALA A 63 20.64 -0.31 2.33
N ASP A 64 20.76 -1.11 3.40
CA ASP A 64 21.50 -2.39 3.31
C ASP A 64 20.73 -3.66 3.76
N ALA A 65 19.47 -3.58 4.19
CA ALA A 65 18.74 -4.78 4.61
C ALA A 65 17.75 -5.36 3.57
N ASP A 66 17.06 -4.57 2.74
CA ASP A 66 16.02 -5.11 1.85
C ASP A 66 16.03 -4.54 0.42
N ARG A 67 17.14 -4.77 -0.28
CA ARG A 67 17.26 -4.48 -1.72
C ARG A 67 16.20 -5.15 -2.62
N ARG A 68 15.43 -6.12 -2.11
CA ARG A 68 14.34 -6.78 -2.87
C ARG A 68 13.00 -6.03 -2.81
N ILE A 69 12.75 -5.24 -1.76
CA ILE A 69 11.56 -4.37 -1.66
C ILE A 69 11.85 -2.99 -2.30
N LEU A 70 13.13 -2.64 -2.41
CA LEU A 70 13.64 -1.34 -2.89
C LEU A 70 13.79 -1.18 -4.42
N ALA A 71 13.44 -2.17 -5.24
CA ALA A 71 13.75 -2.15 -6.68
C ALA A 71 12.87 -1.19 -7.52
N HIS A 72 11.88 -0.51 -6.93
CA HIS A 72 10.91 0.28 -7.70
C HIS A 72 11.12 1.81 -7.71
N HIS A 73 12.15 2.35 -7.05
CA HIS A 73 12.24 3.80 -6.86
C HIS A 73 13.58 4.41 -7.29
N ASP A 74 13.92 4.28 -8.57
CA ASP A 74 14.98 5.08 -9.24
C ASP A 74 14.50 6.52 -9.57
N GLY A 75 13.35 6.94 -9.03
CA GLY A 75 12.75 8.27 -9.26
C GLY A 75 13.25 9.34 -8.30
N ARG A 76 13.17 10.61 -8.72
CA ARG A 76 13.34 11.73 -7.78
C ARG A 76 12.19 11.71 -6.79
N ARG A 77 12.47 12.09 -5.55
CA ARG A 77 11.46 12.17 -4.50
C ARG A 77 10.88 13.56 -4.41
N HIS A 78 9.57 13.57 -4.26
CA HIS A 78 8.72 14.73 -4.21
C HIS A 78 7.84 14.65 -2.96
N LEU A 79 7.59 15.78 -2.31
CA LEU A 79 6.62 15.89 -1.24
C LEU A 79 5.37 16.59 -1.79
N LEU A 80 4.27 15.86 -1.79
CA LEU A 80 2.94 16.38 -2.09
C LEU A 80 2.32 16.89 -0.79
N ARG A 81 1.62 18.03 -0.85
CA ARG A 81 0.95 18.62 0.33
C ARG A 81 -0.51 18.92 0.01
N GLY A 82 -1.40 18.38 0.84
CA GLY A 82 -2.78 18.85 0.98
C GLY A 82 -2.95 19.69 2.24
N SER A 83 -4.20 20.06 2.55
CA SER A 83 -4.52 20.88 3.73
C SER A 83 -4.20 20.17 5.06
N HIS A 84 -4.37 18.85 5.10
CA HIS A 84 -4.25 18.05 6.33
C HIS A 84 -3.43 16.77 6.16
N TRP A 85 -2.74 16.64 5.02
CA TRP A 85 -1.91 15.49 4.70
C TRP A 85 -0.71 15.91 3.88
N ALA A 86 0.32 15.09 3.91
CA ALA A 86 1.42 15.14 2.97
C ALA A 86 1.82 13.72 2.59
N ALA A 87 2.29 13.52 1.35
CA ALA A 87 2.67 12.22 0.84
C ALA A 87 3.95 12.31 0.02
N SER A 88 4.79 11.28 0.12
CA SER A 88 5.97 11.12 -0.72
C SER A 88 5.55 10.61 -2.09
N LEU A 89 6.11 11.14 -3.16
CA LEU A 89 5.95 10.63 -4.52
C LEU A 89 7.33 10.37 -5.11
N ALA A 90 7.55 9.16 -5.61
CA ALA A 90 8.70 8.86 -6.46
C ALA A 90 8.29 9.03 -7.93
N SER A 91 8.82 10.04 -8.62
CA SER A 91 8.56 10.27 -10.04
C SER A 91 9.83 10.71 -10.76
N GLN A 92 9.98 10.27 -12.02
CA GLN A 92 11.11 10.65 -12.87
C GLN A 92 10.79 11.85 -13.76
N THR A 93 9.52 12.08 -14.04
CA THR A 93 9.04 13.05 -15.04
C THR A 93 8.52 14.33 -14.42
N LEU A 94 8.33 14.35 -13.10
CA LEU A 94 7.74 15.48 -12.40
C LEU A 94 8.80 16.55 -12.08
N ASP A 95 9.24 17.30 -13.08
CA ASP A 95 10.33 18.27 -12.91
C ASP A 95 9.90 19.60 -12.26
N SER A 96 8.63 20.03 -12.40
CA SER A 96 8.06 21.22 -11.72
C SER A 96 6.52 21.26 -11.85
N VAL A 97 5.83 21.92 -10.91
CA VAL A 97 4.36 21.83 -10.74
C VAL A 97 3.71 23.19 -10.46
N PRO A 98 2.42 23.39 -10.81
CA PRO A 98 1.27 22.48 -10.57
C PRO A 98 1.05 21.34 -11.59
N ALA A 99 0.57 20.19 -11.14
CA ALA A 99 0.12 19.06 -11.97
C ALA A 99 -1.06 18.36 -11.30
N GLU A 100 -1.91 17.78 -12.14
CA GLU A 100 -2.99 16.90 -11.75
C GLU A 100 -2.47 15.46 -11.82
N LEU A 101 -2.46 14.77 -10.68
CA LEU A 101 -2.00 13.39 -10.57
C LEU A 101 -3.15 12.48 -10.18
N VAL A 102 -3.16 11.28 -10.77
CA VAL A 102 -4.14 10.24 -10.46
C VAL A 102 -3.42 9.02 -9.90
N GLY A 103 -3.86 8.55 -8.74
CA GLY A 103 -3.15 7.50 -8.02
C GLY A 103 -3.75 7.19 -6.66
N ILE A 104 -3.04 6.40 -5.86
CA ILE A 104 -3.49 5.99 -4.51
C ILE A 104 -2.57 6.56 -3.44
N PHE A 105 -3.12 6.81 -2.26
CA PHE A 105 -2.33 6.94 -1.04
C PHE A 105 -2.11 5.56 -0.43
N GLU A 106 -0.87 5.24 -0.11
CA GLU A 106 -0.47 3.99 0.50
C GLU A 106 0.33 4.28 1.78
N VAL A 107 0.10 3.49 2.84
CA VAL A 107 0.95 3.54 4.04
C VAL A 107 2.32 2.99 3.68
N ALA A 108 3.38 3.71 4.08
CA ALA A 108 4.76 3.37 3.75
C ALA A 108 5.60 3.10 5.01
N CYS A 109 6.62 2.25 4.86
CA CYS A 109 7.53 1.92 5.95
C CYS A 109 8.34 3.11 6.46
N LEU A 110 8.64 3.10 7.77
CA LEU A 110 9.53 4.03 8.43
C LEU A 110 10.98 3.80 7.94
N GLY A 111 11.42 4.60 6.98
CA GLY A 111 12.69 4.46 6.26
C GLY A 111 12.56 4.54 4.75
N MET A 112 11.34 4.32 4.23
CA MET A 112 11.04 4.42 2.81
C MET A 112 10.54 5.80 2.42
N VAL A 113 9.94 6.58 3.32
CA VAL A 113 9.45 7.94 3.02
C VAL A 113 9.97 8.96 4.04
N THR A 114 9.87 10.24 3.71
CA THR A 114 10.23 11.32 4.63
C THR A 114 9.22 11.40 5.77
N GLU A 115 9.68 11.72 6.99
CA GLU A 115 8.81 11.95 8.15
C GLU A 115 7.77 13.06 7.93
N HIS A 116 7.96 13.92 6.94
CA HIS A 116 6.99 14.97 6.61
C HIS A 116 5.85 14.47 5.73
N ALA A 117 5.99 13.30 5.11
CA ALA A 117 4.95 12.67 4.31
C ALA A 117 4.03 11.86 5.24
N ARG A 118 3.09 12.54 5.88
CA ARG A 118 2.19 11.93 6.85
C ARG A 118 0.76 12.41 6.74
N ALA A 119 -0.17 11.60 7.23
CA ALA A 119 -1.52 12.02 7.58
C ALA A 119 -1.91 11.44 8.93
N ALA A 120 -2.62 12.24 9.72
CA ALA A 120 -3.25 11.79 10.95
C ALA A 120 -4.76 11.99 10.84
N GLY A 121 -5.53 11.10 11.45
CA GLY A 121 -6.98 11.16 11.35
C GLY A 121 -7.68 10.15 12.25
N GLU A 122 -8.99 10.26 12.32
CA GLU A 122 -9.85 9.24 12.89
C GLU A 122 -10.34 8.30 11.79
N VAL A 123 -10.28 6.99 12.04
CA VAL A 123 -10.70 5.98 11.08
C VAL A 123 -12.24 5.96 11.03
N THR A 124 -12.80 6.31 9.89
CA THR A 124 -14.26 6.34 9.69
C THR A 124 -14.78 5.11 8.98
N ASP A 125 -13.95 4.45 8.18
CA ASP A 125 -14.26 3.19 7.50
C ASP A 125 -12.99 2.35 7.29
N CYS A 126 -13.15 1.03 7.24
CA CYS A 126 -12.05 0.12 6.98
C CYS A 126 -12.55 -1.14 6.24
N MET A 127 -12.09 -1.31 5.00
CA MET A 127 -12.55 -2.35 4.08
C MET A 127 -11.38 -3.22 3.64
N LEU A 128 -11.58 -4.54 3.64
CA LEU A 128 -10.64 -5.51 3.12
C LEU A 128 -10.50 -5.36 1.60
N ILE A 129 -9.25 -5.30 1.13
CA ILE A 129 -8.90 -5.34 -0.29
C ILE A 129 -8.53 -6.79 -0.62
N THR A 130 -9.26 -7.37 -1.57
CA THR A 130 -8.94 -8.69 -2.12
C THR A 130 -8.59 -8.58 -3.59
N ARG A 131 -7.39 -9.01 -3.96
CA ARG A 131 -7.02 -9.20 -5.37
C ARG A 131 -7.34 -10.63 -5.79
N THR A 132 -7.86 -10.77 -6.99
CA THR A 132 -7.96 -12.06 -7.68
C THR A 132 -7.23 -11.96 -9.00
N SER A 133 -6.20 -12.78 -9.17
CA SER A 133 -5.37 -12.87 -10.37
C SER A 133 -5.48 -14.27 -10.98
N TRP A 134 -5.24 -14.36 -12.28
CA TRP A 134 -5.29 -15.63 -13.01
C TRP A 134 -3.91 -15.92 -13.59
N PRO A 135 -3.51 -17.20 -13.65
CA PRO A 135 -2.28 -17.56 -14.32
C PRO A 135 -2.43 -17.27 -15.82
N ASP A 136 -1.36 -16.80 -16.42
CA ASP A 136 -1.25 -16.68 -17.87
C ASP A 136 -1.05 -18.07 -18.53
N THR A 137 -0.78 -18.07 -19.83
CA THR A 137 -0.57 -19.31 -20.59
C THR A 137 0.65 -20.12 -20.14
N ASP A 138 1.61 -19.47 -19.48
CA ASP A 138 2.83 -20.09 -18.96
C ASP A 138 2.68 -20.49 -17.47
N GLY A 139 1.50 -20.23 -16.88
CA GLY A 139 1.23 -20.52 -15.48
C GLY A 139 1.73 -19.42 -14.52
N GLU A 140 2.22 -18.30 -15.05
CA GLU A 140 2.71 -17.19 -14.26
C GLU A 140 1.57 -16.25 -13.88
N TYR A 141 1.60 -15.72 -12.66
CA TYR A 141 0.64 -14.73 -12.22
C TYR A 141 1.19 -13.34 -12.48
N SER A 142 0.52 -12.58 -13.36
CA SER A 142 0.80 -11.15 -13.44
C SER A 142 0.28 -10.45 -12.18
N HIS A 143 0.80 -9.25 -11.92
CA HIS A 143 0.25 -8.39 -10.87
C HIS A 143 -1.13 -7.83 -11.23
N ASP A 144 -1.59 -8.04 -12.46
CA ASP A 144 -2.92 -7.66 -12.90
C ASP A 144 -3.94 -8.58 -12.24
N GLY A 145 -5.05 -7.99 -11.83
CA GLY A 145 -6.10 -8.71 -11.15
C GLY A 145 -7.34 -7.84 -10.98
N THR A 146 -8.42 -8.48 -10.59
CA THR A 146 -9.61 -7.77 -10.17
C THR A 146 -9.49 -7.47 -8.67
N MET A 147 -9.62 -6.21 -8.32
CA MET A 147 -9.71 -5.77 -6.93
C MET A 147 -11.17 -5.82 -6.47
N LYS A 148 -11.38 -6.28 -5.24
CA LYS A 148 -12.69 -6.27 -4.59
C LYS A 148 -12.58 -5.73 -3.18
N LEU A 149 -13.49 -4.83 -2.84
CA LEU A 149 -13.70 -4.38 -1.47
C LEU A 149 -14.74 -5.24 -0.75
N SER A 150 -14.47 -5.57 0.51
CA SER A 150 -15.43 -6.25 1.39
C SER A 150 -15.22 -5.83 2.85
N PRO A 151 -16.22 -6.00 3.73
CA PRO A 151 -16.02 -5.72 5.15
C PRO A 151 -14.93 -6.61 5.74
N LEU A 152 -14.13 -6.06 6.66
CA LEU A 152 -13.22 -6.85 7.48
C LEU A 152 -14.00 -7.85 8.35
N ARG A 153 -13.41 -9.03 8.56
CA ARG A 153 -14.01 -10.02 9.48
C ARG A 153 -13.84 -9.55 10.92
N VAL A 154 -14.85 -9.81 11.76
CA VAL A 154 -14.79 -9.47 13.19
C VAL A 154 -13.58 -10.17 13.83
N GLY A 155 -12.66 -9.37 14.40
CA GLY A 155 -11.45 -9.88 15.04
C GLY A 155 -10.31 -10.23 14.09
N GLN A 156 -10.41 -9.88 12.80
CA GLN A 156 -9.31 -10.06 11.84
C GLN A 156 -8.09 -9.24 12.28
N SER A 157 -6.93 -9.90 12.37
CA SER A 157 -5.66 -9.32 12.80
C SER A 157 -4.53 -9.48 11.79
N GLY A 158 -4.84 -9.99 10.60
CA GLY A 158 -3.89 -10.24 9.51
C GLY A 158 -4.63 -10.51 8.20
N PHE A 159 -3.86 -10.79 7.17
CA PHE A 159 -4.38 -10.98 5.82
C PHE A 159 -4.07 -12.40 5.30
N ASP A 160 -5.01 -12.97 4.56
CA ASP A 160 -4.83 -14.25 3.88
C ASP A 160 -4.09 -14.04 2.55
N SER A 161 -2.82 -14.46 2.49
CA SER A 161 -2.01 -14.36 1.27
C SER A 161 -2.51 -15.28 0.14
N GLY A 162 -3.35 -16.28 0.45
CA GLY A 162 -3.82 -17.26 -0.53
C GLY A 162 -2.71 -18.12 -1.16
N LEU A 163 -1.48 -18.02 -0.64
CA LEU A 163 -0.34 -18.80 -1.10
C LEU A 163 -0.43 -20.22 -0.55
N VAL A 164 0.06 -21.17 -1.33
CA VAL A 164 0.15 -22.58 -0.97
C VAL A 164 1.61 -23.01 -0.90
N ALA A 165 1.91 -24.01 -0.06
CA ALA A 165 3.26 -24.55 -0.01
C ALA A 165 3.59 -25.31 -1.30
N ASP A 166 4.74 -25.02 -1.91
CA ASP A 166 5.25 -25.75 -3.07
C ASP A 166 5.88 -27.08 -2.61
N VAL A 167 5.02 -28.03 -2.27
CA VAL A 167 5.42 -29.35 -1.78
C VAL A 167 5.54 -30.31 -2.98
N PRO A 168 6.70 -30.97 -3.19
CA PRO A 168 6.83 -32.00 -4.21
C PRO A 168 5.86 -33.16 -3.97
N ASP A 169 5.25 -33.68 -5.04
CA ASP A 169 4.19 -34.71 -4.97
C ASP A 169 4.56 -35.98 -4.17
N ASN A 170 5.85 -36.29 -4.06
CA ASN A 170 6.37 -37.49 -3.38
C ASN A 170 6.99 -37.18 -2.00
N PHE A 171 6.73 -36.00 -1.43
CA PHE A 171 7.27 -35.64 -0.13
C PHE A 171 6.47 -36.25 1.03
N HIS A 172 7.12 -37.10 1.82
CA HIS A 172 6.56 -37.72 3.01
C HIS A 172 7.41 -37.35 4.24
N GLY A 173 7.36 -36.08 4.65
CA GLY A 173 8.14 -35.58 5.79
C GLY A 173 7.67 -34.21 6.28
N SER A 174 8.53 -33.55 7.06
CA SER A 174 8.37 -32.15 7.47
C SER A 174 9.55 -31.33 6.96
N GLY A 175 9.29 -30.14 6.44
CA GLY A 175 10.33 -29.26 5.91
C GLY A 175 9.80 -27.85 5.67
N TRP A 176 10.72 -26.93 5.39
CA TRP A 176 10.41 -25.58 4.95
C TRP A 176 10.22 -25.57 3.43
N PHE A 177 9.08 -25.08 2.98
CA PHE A 177 8.75 -24.95 1.57
C PHE A 177 8.45 -23.49 1.25
N PRO A 178 8.81 -23.02 0.05
CA PRO A 178 8.37 -21.71 -0.39
C PRO A 178 6.85 -21.71 -0.52
N LEU A 179 6.24 -20.57 -0.18
CA LEU A 179 4.84 -20.31 -0.45
C LEU A 179 4.74 -19.68 -1.84
N VAL A 180 3.88 -20.24 -2.68
CA VAL A 180 3.69 -19.84 -4.08
C VAL A 180 2.20 -19.68 -4.38
N PRO A 181 1.82 -18.89 -5.40
CA PRO A 181 0.44 -18.89 -5.88
C PRO A 181 -0.04 -20.31 -6.24
N PRO A 182 -1.34 -20.61 -6.10
CA PRO A 182 -1.88 -21.91 -6.48
C PRO A 182 -1.59 -22.23 -7.96
N ARG A 183 -1.27 -23.48 -8.27
CA ARG A 183 -1.00 -23.91 -9.67
C ARG A 183 -2.28 -24.00 -10.50
N ASP A 184 -3.39 -24.34 -9.85
CA ASP A 184 -4.68 -24.57 -10.51
C ASP A 184 -5.69 -23.50 -10.09
N GLY A 185 -6.17 -22.73 -11.07
CA GLY A 185 -7.24 -21.76 -10.88
C GLY A 185 -6.76 -20.36 -10.50
N PRO A 186 -7.66 -19.48 -10.02
CA PRO A 186 -7.28 -18.13 -9.63
C PRO A 186 -6.52 -18.10 -8.30
N TRP A 187 -5.55 -17.20 -8.19
CA TRP A 187 -4.95 -16.82 -6.93
C TRP A 187 -5.73 -15.67 -6.33
N ARG A 188 -6.24 -15.88 -5.11
CA ARG A 188 -7.01 -14.89 -4.37
C ARG A 188 -6.26 -14.54 -3.08
N CYS A 189 -5.86 -13.29 -2.96
CA CYS A 189 -5.06 -12.77 -1.85
C CYS A 189 -5.70 -11.52 -1.26
N GLU A 190 -5.66 -11.42 0.06
CA GLU A 190 -5.96 -10.22 0.82
C GLU A 190 -4.73 -9.30 0.79
N GLU A 191 -4.77 -8.24 -0.01
CA GLU A 191 -3.63 -7.35 -0.28
C GLU A 191 -3.45 -6.26 0.78
N GLY A 192 -4.45 -6.08 1.64
CA GLY A 192 -4.45 -5.03 2.64
C GLY A 192 -5.84 -4.54 2.98
N ALA A 193 -5.91 -3.33 3.52
CA ALA A 193 -7.16 -2.65 3.86
C ALA A 193 -7.21 -1.25 3.25
N LEU A 194 -8.38 -0.87 2.73
CA LEU A 194 -8.70 0.51 2.39
C LEU A 194 -9.25 1.18 3.65
N VAL A 195 -8.47 2.10 4.21
CA VAL A 195 -8.79 2.86 5.41
C VAL A 195 -9.26 4.25 4.98
N THR A 196 -10.45 4.65 5.41
CA THR A 196 -10.92 6.03 5.26
C THR A 196 -10.65 6.78 6.55
N LEU A 197 -9.93 7.90 6.45
CA LEU A 197 -9.64 8.81 7.56
C LEU A 197 -10.44 10.10 7.42
N ASP A 198 -11.03 10.56 8.52
CA ASP A 198 -11.38 11.97 8.69
C ASP A 198 -10.13 12.73 9.16
N VAL A 199 -9.63 13.63 8.30
CA VAL A 199 -8.40 14.40 8.55
C VAL A 199 -8.68 15.86 8.93
N ASP A 200 -9.94 16.28 9.03
CA ASP A 200 -10.27 17.64 9.49
C ASP A 200 -10.21 17.76 11.03
N GLY A 201 -10.40 16.66 11.75
CA GLY A 201 -10.43 16.62 13.22
C GLY A 201 -9.06 16.49 13.90
N SER A 202 -7.98 16.36 13.12
CA SER A 202 -6.66 15.88 13.57
C SER A 202 -5.56 16.93 13.58
N ALA A 203 -5.87 18.22 13.39
CA ALA A 203 -4.87 19.26 13.61
C ALA A 203 -4.34 19.19 15.05
N PRO A 204 -3.05 18.89 15.27
CA PRO A 204 -2.44 19.14 16.56
C PRO A 204 -2.40 20.66 16.76
N GLN A 205 -2.90 21.13 17.91
CA GLN A 205 -2.59 22.47 18.40
C GLN A 205 -1.14 22.52 18.88
#